data_AF-A0A3R6RAW9-F1
#
_entry.id   AF-A0A3R6RAW9-F1
#
_cell.length_a   1.000
_cell.length_b   1.000
_cell.length_c   1.000
_cell.angle_alpha   90.00
_cell.angle_beta   90.00
_cell.angle_gamma   90.00
#
_symmetry.space_group_name_H-M   'P 1'
#
loop_
_entity.id
_entity.type
_entity.pdbx_description
1 polymer ?
#
loop_
_entity_poly.entity_id
_entity_poly.type
_entity_poly.pdbx_seq_one_letter_code
_entity_poly.pdbx_strand_id
1 'polypeptide(L)'
;MQVSSKQRWMAGGKILFEKVILFFLYRGMKVLYKYDTRIHQEISGWPIGRTLVLAACEKGPKLCIRRVSWGIVRVSDIEDPDIMISFKSIDGAFLVFSGQIGTSQAYSQHRFMVKGDIAAVMSAVRCIDLTEAYLFPKIMTKRILRKVPKKQISSILVYCHAILGV
;
A
#
# COMPACT_ATOMS: atom_id res chain seq x y z
N MET A 1 9.72 -31.76 -0.65
CA MET A 1 8.70 -30.99 0.08
C MET A 1 7.52 -30.74 -0.85
N GLN A 2 6.54 -31.64 -0.86
CA GLN A 2 5.41 -31.63 -1.81
C GLN A 2 4.36 -30.60 -1.35
N VAL A 3 4.39 -29.40 -1.94
CA VAL A 3 3.32 -28.42 -1.74
C VAL A 3 2.08 -28.93 -2.47
N SER A 4 1.07 -29.36 -1.70
CA SER A 4 -0.21 -29.89 -2.19
C SER A 4 -0.82 -28.93 -3.22
N SER A 5 -1.33 -29.47 -4.33
CA SER A 5 -1.90 -28.71 -5.45
C SER A 5 -2.91 -27.65 -4.97
N LYS A 6 -3.70 -27.95 -3.93
CA LYS A 6 -4.67 -27.02 -3.32
C LYS A 6 -4.02 -25.75 -2.73
N GLN A 7 -2.83 -25.87 -2.12
CA GLN A 7 -2.07 -24.71 -1.62
C GLN A 7 -1.55 -23.81 -2.76
N ARG A 8 -1.17 -24.40 -3.90
CA ARG A 8 -0.71 -23.62 -5.07
C ARG A 8 -1.84 -22.79 -5.68
N TRP A 9 -3.05 -23.35 -5.77
CA TRP A 9 -4.24 -22.63 -6.25
C TRP A 9 -4.66 -21.50 -5.29
N MET A 10 -4.66 -21.77 -3.97
CA MET A 10 -4.93 -20.73 -2.97
C MET A 10 -3.88 -19.61 -2.99
N ALA A 11 -2.61 -19.96 -3.20
CA ALA A 11 -1.54 -18.97 -3.38
C ALA A 11 -1.75 -18.12 -4.64
N GLY A 12 -2.19 -18.73 -5.76
CA GLY A 12 -2.54 -18.00 -6.98
C GLY A 12 -3.66 -16.99 -6.78
N GLY A 13 -4.74 -17.37 -6.08
CA GLY A 13 -5.84 -16.47 -5.74
C GLY A 13 -5.40 -15.30 -4.86
N LYS A 14 -4.56 -15.56 -3.85
CA LYS A 14 -3.98 -14.52 -3.01
C LYS A 14 -3.08 -13.58 -3.81
N ILE A 15 -2.21 -14.11 -4.68
CA ILE A 15 -1.36 -13.29 -5.56
C ILE A 15 -2.20 -12.37 -6.45
N LEU A 16 -3.32 -12.85 -6.99
CA LEU A 16 -4.22 -12.03 -7.79
C LEU A 16 -4.85 -10.92 -6.94
N PHE A 17 -5.35 -11.27 -5.75
CA PHE A 17 -5.89 -10.31 -4.79
C PHE A 17 -4.89 -9.20 -4.47
N GLU A 18 -3.66 -9.57 -4.13
CA GLU A 18 -2.56 -8.65 -3.84
C GLU A 18 -2.26 -7.71 -5.02
N LYS A 19 -2.23 -8.24 -6.26
CA LYS A 19 -2.06 -7.40 -7.46
C LYS A 19 -3.17 -6.36 -7.60
N VAL A 20 -4.43 -6.75 -7.34
CA VAL A 20 -5.58 -5.84 -7.39
C VAL A 20 -5.47 -4.77 -6.31
N ILE A 21 -5.15 -5.15 -5.07
CA ILE A 21 -4.99 -4.19 -3.98
C ILE A 21 -3.85 -3.22 -4.27
N LEU A 22 -2.67 -3.69 -4.66
CA LEU A 22 -1.54 -2.83 -5.02
C LEU A 22 -1.85 -1.90 -6.20
N PHE A 23 -2.68 -2.34 -7.15
CA PHE A 23 -3.16 -1.50 -8.24
C PHE A 23 -4.05 -0.35 -7.74
N PHE A 24 -5.04 -0.65 -6.90
CA PHE A 24 -5.92 0.38 -6.32
C PHE A 24 -5.18 1.27 -5.33
N LEU A 25 -4.22 0.75 -4.57
CA LEU A 25 -3.41 1.51 -3.63
C LEU A 25 -2.63 2.60 -4.37
N TYR A 26 -1.91 2.24 -5.44
CA TYR A 26 -1.19 3.21 -6.26
C TYR A 26 -2.11 4.28 -6.85
N ARG A 27 -3.21 3.86 -7.51
CA ARG A 27 -4.11 4.81 -8.16
C ARG A 27 -4.85 5.67 -7.15
N GLY A 28 -5.25 5.09 -6.01
CA GLY A 28 -5.82 5.81 -4.87
C GLY A 28 -4.86 6.88 -4.35
N MET A 29 -3.59 6.55 -4.12
CA MET A 29 -2.57 7.53 -3.73
C MET A 29 -2.41 8.64 -4.77
N LYS A 30 -2.40 8.31 -6.07
CA LYS A 30 -2.28 9.30 -7.15
C LYS A 30 -3.46 10.28 -7.17
N VAL A 31 -4.69 9.78 -6.99
CA VAL A 31 -5.90 10.60 -6.90
C VAL A 31 -5.86 11.45 -5.63
N LEU A 32 -5.59 10.84 -4.48
CA LEU A 32 -5.57 11.53 -3.21
C LEU A 32 -4.44 12.55 -3.10
N TYR A 33 -3.34 12.40 -3.84
CA TYR A 33 -2.32 13.44 -3.97
C TYR A 33 -2.89 14.77 -4.54
N LYS A 34 -3.95 14.69 -5.38
CA LYS A 34 -4.63 15.88 -5.93
C LYS A 34 -5.71 16.43 -5.00
N TYR A 35 -6.43 15.57 -4.29
CA TYR A 35 -7.66 15.93 -3.59
C TYR A 35 -7.59 15.90 -2.06
N ASP A 36 -6.63 15.18 -1.47
CA ASP A 36 -6.44 15.10 -0.03
C ASP A 36 -5.22 15.92 0.39
N THR A 37 -5.45 17.01 1.12
CA THR A 37 -4.40 17.95 1.51
C THR A 37 -3.31 17.31 2.36
N ARG A 38 -3.63 16.26 3.13
CA ARG A 38 -2.64 15.57 3.99
C ARG A 38 -1.73 14.70 3.15
N ILE A 39 -2.29 13.90 2.24
CA ILE A 39 -1.49 13.10 1.30
C ILE A 39 -0.67 14.01 0.40
N HIS A 40 -1.26 15.13 -0.05
CA HIS A 40 -0.53 16.15 -0.80
C HIS A 40 0.68 16.68 -0.03
N GLN A 41 0.49 17.10 1.22
CA GLN A 41 1.57 17.63 2.07
C GLN A 41 2.68 16.60 2.29
N GLU A 42 2.32 15.35 2.62
CA GLU A 42 3.31 14.28 2.83
C GLU A 42 4.14 14.01 1.58
N ILE A 43 3.48 13.74 0.45
CA ILE A 43 4.16 13.39 -0.80
C ILE A 43 4.94 14.59 -1.35
N SER A 44 4.43 15.82 -1.20
CA SER A 44 5.14 17.03 -1.62
C SER A 44 6.39 17.30 -0.76
N GLY A 45 6.41 16.84 0.49
CA GLY A 45 7.60 16.88 1.35
C GLY A 45 8.67 15.84 1.01
N TRP A 46 8.37 14.87 0.13
CA TRP A 46 9.38 13.90 -0.30
C TRP A 46 10.34 14.52 -1.32
N PRO A 47 11.66 14.28 -1.19
CA PRO A 47 12.63 14.63 -2.22
C PRO A 47 12.24 14.07 -3.59
N ILE A 48 12.43 14.87 -4.63
CA ILE A 48 12.27 14.43 -6.01
C ILE A 48 13.24 13.28 -6.27
N GLY A 49 12.76 12.22 -6.92
CA GLY A 49 13.54 11.00 -7.18
C GLY A 49 13.38 9.92 -6.11
N ARG A 50 12.87 10.25 -4.91
CA ARG A 50 12.67 9.27 -3.83
C ARG A 50 11.83 8.08 -4.28
N THR A 51 12.23 6.90 -3.84
CA THR A 51 11.67 5.61 -4.23
C THR A 51 11.03 4.88 -3.06
N LEU A 52 9.88 4.25 -3.33
CA LEU A 52 9.12 3.44 -2.38
C LEU A 52 8.76 2.10 -3.03
N VAL A 53 9.10 1.00 -2.37
CA VAL A 53 8.71 -0.35 -2.78
C VAL A 53 7.87 -1.00 -1.70
N LEU A 54 6.67 -1.44 -2.06
CA LEU A 54 5.80 -2.27 -1.23
C LEU A 54 5.65 -3.64 -1.87
N ALA A 55 6.17 -4.69 -1.24
CA ALA A 55 6.18 -6.05 -1.77
C ALA A 55 5.36 -7.02 -0.91
N ALA A 56 4.43 -7.76 -1.51
CA ALA A 56 3.57 -8.71 -0.81
C ALA A 56 4.29 -10.00 -0.40
N CYS A 57 5.40 -10.34 -1.06
CA CYS A 57 6.43 -11.26 -0.59
C CYS A 57 7.70 -11.10 -1.44
N GLU A 58 8.81 -11.74 -1.05
CA GLU A 58 10.12 -11.65 -1.72
C GLU A 58 10.06 -11.88 -3.24
N LYS A 59 9.24 -12.84 -3.69
CA LYS A 59 9.03 -13.16 -5.12
C LYS A 59 7.60 -12.87 -5.59
N GLY A 60 6.90 -11.99 -4.86
CA GLY A 60 5.48 -11.70 -5.05
C GLY A 60 5.19 -10.44 -5.84
N PRO A 61 3.90 -10.07 -5.93
CA PRO A 61 3.48 -8.76 -6.41
C PRO A 61 4.18 -7.65 -5.63
N LYS A 62 4.72 -6.68 -6.36
CA LYS A 62 5.31 -5.47 -5.79
C LYS A 62 4.75 -4.21 -6.45
N LEU A 63 4.68 -3.16 -5.66
CA LEU A 63 4.35 -1.81 -6.08
C LEU A 63 5.60 -0.96 -5.89
N CYS A 64 6.18 -0.51 -7.00
CA CYS A 64 7.32 0.39 -7.01
C CYS A 64 6.85 1.79 -7.43
N ILE A 65 7.12 2.78 -6.59
CA ILE A 65 6.72 4.18 -6.77
C ILE A 65 7.96 5.05 -6.76
N ARG A 66 8.00 6.05 -7.65
CA ARG A 66 8.99 7.12 -7.63
C ARG A 66 8.31 8.48 -7.52
N ARG A 67 8.85 9.35 -6.67
CA ARG A 67 8.46 10.75 -6.53
C ARG A 67 8.99 11.56 -7.72
N VAL A 68 8.11 12.28 -8.42
CA VAL A 68 8.40 13.21 -9.54
C VAL A 68 7.81 14.58 -9.24
N SER A 69 8.27 15.66 -9.87
CA SER A 69 7.89 17.04 -9.50
C SER A 69 6.36 17.26 -9.36
N TRP A 70 5.55 16.63 -10.20
CA TRP A 70 4.08 16.73 -10.20
C TRP A 70 3.34 15.63 -9.39
N GLY A 71 4.04 14.82 -8.59
CA GLY A 71 3.42 13.79 -7.74
C GLY A 71 4.18 12.47 -7.76
N ILE A 72 3.47 11.36 -7.99
CA ILE A 72 4.08 10.02 -7.98
C ILE A 72 3.81 9.26 -9.27
N VAL A 73 4.78 8.44 -9.66
CA VAL A 73 4.67 7.53 -10.81
C VAL A 73 5.00 6.11 -10.40
N ARG A 74 4.28 5.14 -11.00
CA ARG A 74 4.60 3.73 -10.86
C ARG A 74 5.74 3.37 -11.80
N VAL A 75 6.72 2.63 -11.30
CA VAL A 75 7.83 2.07 -12.08
C VAL A 75 7.78 0.54 -12.03
N SER A 76 8.42 -0.13 -12.99
CA SER A 76 8.42 -1.59 -13.09
C SER A 76 9.26 -2.24 -11.99
N ASP A 77 10.47 -1.70 -11.76
CA ASP A 77 11.38 -2.21 -10.76
C ASP A 77 12.30 -1.11 -10.19
N ILE A 78 12.80 -1.34 -8.98
CA ILE A 78 13.78 -0.53 -8.26
C ILE A 78 14.68 -1.48 -7.49
N GLU A 79 15.96 -1.54 -7.86
CA GLU A 79 16.93 -2.46 -7.27
C GLU A 79 17.31 -2.06 -5.84
N ASP A 80 17.64 -0.78 -5.63
CA ASP A 80 17.96 -0.22 -4.31
C ASP A 80 16.98 0.92 -3.95
N PRO A 81 15.82 0.58 -3.36
CA PRO A 81 14.83 1.58 -2.98
C PRO A 81 15.20 2.29 -1.67
N ASP A 82 14.92 3.59 -1.61
CA ASP A 82 15.09 4.41 -0.39
C ASP A 82 14.20 3.91 0.75
N ILE A 83 12.99 3.47 0.40
CA ILE A 83 12.03 2.87 1.33
C ILE A 83 11.56 1.54 0.75
N MET A 84 11.69 0.47 1.53
CA MET A 84 11.16 -0.85 1.20
C MET A 84 10.35 -1.41 2.35
N ILE A 85 9.10 -1.78 2.08
CA ILE A 85 8.23 -2.53 2.98
C ILE A 85 7.95 -3.86 2.29
N SER A 86 8.45 -4.96 2.85
CA SER A 86 8.33 -6.29 2.25
C SER A 86 7.78 -7.30 3.24
N PHE A 87 6.66 -7.91 2.91
CA PHE A 87 6.08 -8.97 3.71
C PHE A 87 6.90 -10.27 3.59
N LYS A 88 7.01 -11.02 4.69
CA LYS A 88 7.75 -12.31 4.70
C LYS A 88 6.99 -13.42 3.98
N SER A 89 5.67 -13.31 3.89
CA SER A 89 4.83 -14.28 3.20
C SER A 89 3.59 -13.63 2.59
N ILE A 90 3.09 -14.24 1.51
CA ILE A 90 1.87 -13.81 0.85
C ILE A 90 0.65 -13.86 1.80
N ASP A 91 0.66 -14.79 2.76
CA ASP A 91 -0.38 -14.89 3.78
C ASP A 91 -0.32 -13.72 4.76
N GLY A 92 0.89 -13.26 5.10
CA GLY A 92 1.09 -12.07 5.92
C GLY A 92 0.56 -10.82 5.25
N ALA A 93 0.87 -10.64 3.96
CA ALA A 93 0.33 -9.56 3.15
C ALA A 93 -1.21 -9.63 3.09
N PHE A 94 -1.75 -10.82 2.79
CA PHE A 94 -3.19 -11.01 2.67
C PHE A 94 -3.93 -10.63 3.95
N LEU A 95 -3.42 -10.95 5.14
CA LEU A 95 -4.06 -10.55 6.40
C LEU A 95 -4.15 -9.03 6.57
N VAL A 96 -3.13 -8.29 6.14
CA VAL A 96 -3.13 -6.82 6.23
C VAL A 96 -4.05 -6.23 5.16
N PHE A 97 -3.87 -6.62 3.90
CA PHE A 97 -4.61 -6.03 2.79
C PHE A 97 -6.09 -6.46 2.71
N SER A 98 -6.44 -7.62 3.27
CA SER A 98 -7.84 -8.00 3.50
C SER A 98 -8.42 -7.42 4.79
N GLY A 99 -7.63 -6.64 5.53
CA GLY A 99 -8.05 -5.93 6.73
C GLY A 99 -8.43 -6.81 7.91
N GLN A 100 -7.82 -8.00 7.99
CA GLN A 100 -7.97 -8.89 9.14
C GLN A 100 -7.13 -8.39 10.32
N ILE A 101 -5.94 -7.85 10.04
CA ILE A 101 -5.04 -7.25 11.05
C ILE A 101 -4.57 -5.86 10.60
N GLY A 102 -4.24 -5.00 11.56
CA GLY A 102 -3.66 -3.67 11.29
C GLY A 102 -2.17 -3.71 10.94
N THR A 103 -1.67 -2.66 10.30
CA THR A 103 -0.23 -2.46 10.00
C THR A 103 0.62 -2.50 11.27
N SER A 104 0.15 -1.86 12.36
CA SER A 104 0.82 -1.91 13.67
C SER A 104 0.91 -3.33 14.25
N GLN A 105 -0.14 -4.13 14.09
CA GLN A 105 -0.16 -5.52 14.57
C GLN A 105 0.71 -6.42 13.69
N ALA A 106 0.71 -6.21 12.38
CA ALA A 106 1.59 -6.94 11.47
C ALA A 106 3.07 -6.63 11.73
N TYR A 107 3.39 -5.38 12.10
CA TYR A 107 4.72 -4.98 12.53
C TYR A 107 5.14 -5.70 13.82
N SER A 108 4.29 -5.68 14.86
CA SER A 108 4.59 -6.34 16.14
C SER A 108 4.71 -7.87 16.01
N GLN A 109 4.05 -8.46 15.02
CA GLN A 109 4.15 -9.89 14.69
C GLN A 109 5.31 -10.20 13.73
N HIS A 110 6.20 -9.24 13.44
CA HIS A 110 7.33 -9.38 12.52
C HIS A 110 6.95 -9.96 11.15
N ARG A 111 5.75 -9.63 10.65
CA ARG A 111 5.23 -10.17 9.38
C ARG A 111 5.78 -9.47 8.13
N PHE A 112 6.38 -8.30 8.29
CA PHE A 112 7.08 -7.59 7.22
C PHE A 112 8.38 -6.97 7.72
N MET A 113 9.28 -6.73 6.77
CA MET A 113 10.55 -6.04 6.95
C MET A 113 10.43 -4.64 6.39
N VAL A 114 11.13 -3.71 7.04
CA VAL A 114 11.19 -2.31 6.62
C VAL A 114 12.65 -1.92 6.47
N LYS A 115 12.98 -1.30 5.34
CA LYS A 115 14.27 -0.66 5.05
C LYS A 115 14.02 0.81 4.71
N GLY A 116 14.91 1.69 5.17
CA GLY A 116 14.87 3.12 4.93
C GLY A 116 14.95 3.92 6.21
N ASP A 117 15.09 5.24 6.08
CA ASP A 117 15.03 6.16 7.22
C ASP A 117 13.65 6.11 7.88
N ILE A 118 13.63 6.12 9.23
CA ILE A 118 12.39 5.96 10.01
C ILE A 118 11.38 7.07 9.69
N ALA A 119 11.82 8.33 9.56
CA ALA A 119 10.91 9.42 9.28
C ALA A 119 10.30 9.29 7.87
N ALA A 120 11.13 8.90 6.89
CA ALA A 120 10.69 8.65 5.53
C ALA A 120 9.69 7.48 5.44
N VAL A 121 10.00 6.36 6.10
CA VAL A 121 9.10 5.20 6.23
C VAL A 121 7.77 5.62 6.84
N MET A 122 7.78 6.33 7.96
CA MET A 122 6.55 6.73 8.66
C MET A 122 5.70 7.70 7.82
N SER A 123 6.32 8.53 6.99
CA SER A 123 5.60 9.35 6.00
C SER A 123 4.94 8.50 4.91
N ALA A 124 5.64 7.49 4.37
CA ALA A 124 5.08 6.54 3.41
C ALA A 124 3.92 5.72 4.00
N VAL A 125 4.08 5.19 5.22
CA VAL A 125 3.04 4.44 5.93
C VAL A 125 1.81 5.31 6.16
N ARG A 126 1.96 6.59 6.54
CA ARG A 126 0.83 7.50 6.71
C ARG A 126 0.06 7.73 5.40
N CYS A 127 0.75 7.82 4.26
CA CYS A 127 0.08 7.91 2.96
C CYS A 127 -0.69 6.63 2.61
N ILE A 128 -0.12 5.46 2.94
CA ILE A 128 -0.77 4.16 2.77
C ILE A 128 -2.00 4.06 3.66
N ASP A 129 -1.88 4.30 4.96
CA ASP A 129 -2.99 4.24 5.93
C ASP A 129 -4.14 5.19 5.53
N LEU A 130 -3.81 6.42 5.11
CA LEU A 130 -4.81 7.37 4.61
C LEU A 130 -5.50 6.83 3.36
N THR A 131 -4.74 6.29 2.40
CA THR A 131 -5.31 5.73 1.17
C THR A 131 -6.19 4.52 1.45
N GLU A 132 -5.74 3.60 2.31
CA GLU A 132 -6.51 2.46 2.78
C GLU A 132 -7.82 2.90 3.46
N ALA A 133 -7.83 4.01 4.19
CA ALA A 133 -9.07 4.54 4.77
C ALA A 133 -10.12 4.94 3.70
N TYR A 134 -9.70 5.34 2.50
CA TYR A 134 -10.59 5.62 1.38
C TYR A 134 -11.01 4.37 0.64
N LEU A 135 -10.10 3.41 0.46
CA LEU A 135 -10.36 2.18 -0.28
C LEU A 135 -11.19 1.19 0.54
N PHE A 136 -10.86 1.00 1.82
CA PHE A 136 -11.52 -0.04 2.61
C PHE A 136 -12.91 0.38 3.11
N PRO A 137 -13.85 -0.60 3.20
CA PRO A 137 -15.12 -0.42 3.89
C PRO A 137 -14.97 0.10 5.32
N LYS A 138 -15.98 0.81 5.81
CA LYS A 138 -16.02 1.37 7.18
C LYS A 138 -15.81 0.29 8.27
N ILE A 139 -16.22 -0.95 7.99
CA ILE A 139 -16.08 -2.09 8.92
C ILE A 139 -14.61 -2.47 9.09
N MET A 140 -13.88 -2.56 7.98
CA MET A 140 -12.45 -2.91 7.97
C MET A 140 -11.61 -1.78 8.58
N THR A 141 -11.86 -0.54 8.18
CA THR A 141 -11.10 0.63 8.69
C THR A 141 -11.21 0.79 10.21
N LYS A 142 -12.37 0.52 10.82
CA LYS A 142 -12.53 0.53 12.29
C LYS A 142 -11.70 -0.54 13.02
N ARG A 143 -11.38 -1.66 12.36
CA ARG A 143 -10.60 -2.76 12.94
C ARG A 143 -9.09 -2.51 12.83
N ILE A 144 -8.66 -1.94 11.70
CA ILE A 144 -7.26 -1.82 11.30
C ILE A 144 -6.66 -0.49 11.79
N LEU A 145 -7.43 0.59 11.69
CA LEU A 145 -6.94 1.94 11.98
C LEU A 145 -7.30 2.35 13.40
N ARG A 146 -6.31 2.85 14.15
CA ARG A 146 -6.52 3.40 15.50
C ARG A 146 -7.51 4.56 15.52
N LYS A 147 -7.52 5.36 14.45
CA LYS A 147 -8.44 6.48 14.26
C LYS A 147 -8.79 6.57 12.79
N VAL A 148 -10.07 6.45 12.46
CA VAL A 148 -10.53 6.61 11.07
C VAL A 148 -10.38 8.09 10.69
N PRO A 149 -9.50 8.43 9.73
CA PRO A 149 -9.32 9.81 9.31
C PRO A 149 -10.62 10.36 8.71
N LYS A 150 -10.95 11.63 9.01
CA LYS A 150 -12.03 12.32 8.30
C LYS A 150 -11.66 12.38 6.82
N LYS A 151 -12.59 11.96 5.96
CA LYS A 151 -12.42 11.94 4.50
C LYS A 151 -12.70 13.34 3.95
N GLN A 152 -11.84 13.84 3.08
CA GLN A 152 -12.00 15.13 2.40
C GLN A 152 -12.83 14.99 1.11
N ILE A 153 -12.78 13.81 0.49
CA ILE A 153 -13.62 13.44 -0.66
C ILE A 153 -14.35 12.11 -0.43
N SER A 154 -15.37 11.81 -1.24
CA SER A 154 -16.08 10.54 -1.15
C SER A 154 -15.22 9.37 -1.63
N SER A 155 -15.30 8.23 -0.93
CA SER A 155 -14.65 6.98 -1.37
C SER A 155 -15.08 6.56 -2.77
N ILE A 156 -16.34 6.81 -3.14
CA ILE A 156 -16.87 6.49 -4.48
C ILE A 156 -16.10 7.28 -5.54
N LEU A 157 -15.86 8.57 -5.28
CA LEU A 157 -15.14 9.44 -6.20
C LEU A 157 -13.67 8.99 -6.36
N VAL A 158 -13.03 8.56 -5.27
CA VAL A 158 -11.68 7.96 -5.32
C VAL A 158 -11.68 6.72 -6.21
N TYR A 159 -12.65 5.81 -6.03
CA TYR A 159 -12.75 4.61 -6.86
C TYR A 159 -13.00 4.93 -8.34
N CYS A 160 -13.91 5.88 -8.65
CA CYS A 160 -14.16 6.31 -10.02
C CYS A 160 -12.90 6.86 -10.69
N HIS A 161 -12.20 7.79 -10.04
CA HIS A 161 -10.96 8.35 -10.57
C HIS A 161 -9.85 7.30 -10.66
N ALA A 162 -9.74 6.42 -9.67
CA ALA A 162 -8.80 5.32 -9.70
C ALA A 162 -9.08 4.36 -10.87
N ILE A 163 -10.32 4.10 -11.24
CA ILE A 163 -10.63 3.24 -12.40
C ILE A 163 -10.37 4.00 -13.71
N LEU A 164 -10.82 5.26 -13.81
CA LEU A 164 -10.69 6.10 -15.00
C LEU A 164 -9.24 6.56 -15.27
N GLY A 165 -8.36 6.49 -14.27
CA GLY A 165 -6.95 6.87 -14.38
C GLY A 165 -6.69 8.37 -14.37
N VAL A 166 -7.72 9.17 -14.05
CA VAL A 166 -7.73 10.64 -14.00
C VAL A 166 -7.18 11.15 -12.68
#